data_AF-A0A2Z2Q9J7-F1
#
_entry.id   AF-A0A2Z2Q9J7-F1
#
_cell.length_a   1.000
_cell.length_b   1.000
_cell.length_c   1.000
_cell.angle_alpha   90.00
_cell.angle_beta   90.00
_cell.angle_gamma   90.00
#
_symmetry.space_group_name_H-M   'P 1'
#
loop_
_entity.id
_entity.type
_entity.pdbx_description
1 polymer ?
#
loop_
_entity_poly.entity_id
_entity_poly.type
_entity_poly.pdbx_seq_one_letter_code
_entity_poly.pdbx_strand_id
1 'polypeptide(L)' 'MMDRKLVGRRTSSKLPELVELVMAKPLVSAGMMAKALAITPRAALRIVEELGLREMTGRGRFRAWGVT' A
#
# COMPACT_ATOMS: atom_id res chain seq x y z
N MET A 1 4.04 1.53 13.98
CA MET A 1 2.64 1.99 13.89
C MET A 1 1.80 1.10 12.96
N MET A 2 2.39 0.58 11.87
CA MET A 2 1.74 -0.28 10.88
C MET A 2 1.43 -1.70 11.39
N ASP A 3 2.30 -2.31 12.19
CA ASP A 3 2.07 -3.65 12.79
C ASP A 3 0.77 -3.76 13.59
N ARG A 4 0.39 -2.69 14.30
CA ARG A 4 -0.88 -2.65 15.05
C ARG A 4 -2.11 -2.77 14.15
N LYS A 5 -2.02 -2.35 12.87
CA LYS A 5 -3.12 -2.49 11.89
C LYS A 5 -3.27 -3.91 11.35
N LEU A 6 -2.27 -4.78 11.58
CA LEU A 6 -2.27 -6.18 11.18
C LEU A 6 -2.86 -7.11 12.26
N VAL A 7 -2.90 -6.67 13.52
CA VAL A 7 -3.44 -7.44 14.65
C VAL A 7 -4.95 -7.68 14.46
N GLY A 8 -5.36 -8.94 14.39
CA GLY A 8 -6.77 -9.35 14.26
C GLY A 8 -7.32 -9.42 12.83
N ARG A 9 -6.48 -9.25 11.80
CA ARG A 9 -6.90 -9.36 10.39
C ARG A 9 -7.08 -10.80 9.96
N ARG A 10 -8.08 -11.04 9.10
CA ARG A 10 -8.29 -12.32 8.43
C ARG A 10 -7.08 -12.68 7.56
N THR A 11 -6.73 -13.96 7.53
CA THR A 11 -5.64 -14.56 6.74
C THR A 11 -5.72 -14.26 5.24
N SER A 12 -6.88 -13.87 4.71
CA SER A 12 -7.08 -13.52 3.30
C SER A 12 -6.73 -12.08 2.93
N SER A 13 -6.22 -11.28 3.86
CA SER A 13 -5.93 -9.86 3.65
C SER A 13 -4.57 -9.67 2.99
N LYS A 14 -4.49 -8.91 1.88
CA LYS A 14 -3.24 -8.53 1.18
C LYS A 14 -2.48 -7.35 1.82
N LEU A 15 -2.82 -7.03 3.06
CA LEU A 15 -2.32 -5.89 3.83
C LEU A 15 -0.91 -6.15 4.39
N PRO A 16 -0.63 -7.33 5.00
CA PRO A 16 0.72 -7.65 5.45
C PRO A 16 1.73 -7.58 4.30
N GLU A 17 1.39 -8.16 3.14
CA GLU A 17 2.29 -8.13 1.97
C GLU A 17 2.47 -6.70 1.43
N LEU A 18 1.47 -5.82 1.55
CA LEU A 18 1.67 -4.40 1.20
C LEU A 18 2.62 -3.72 2.19
N VAL A 19 2.49 -3.99 3.49
CA VAL A 19 3.39 -3.44 4.50
C VAL A 19 4.82 -3.88 4.20
N GLU A 20 5.06 -5.16 3.92
CA GLU A 20 6.38 -5.66 3.54
C GLU A 20 6.90 -4.97 2.26
N LEU A 21 6.07 -4.83 1.22
CA LEU A 21 6.46 -4.17 -0.02
C LEU A 21 6.88 -2.71 0.22
N VAL A 22 6.14 -1.99 1.05
CA VAL A 22 6.39 -0.58 1.38
C VAL A 22 7.62 -0.43 2.29
N MET A 23 7.86 -1.38 3.19
CA MET A 23 9.08 -1.42 4.00
C MET A 23 10.32 -1.71 3.14
N ALA A 24 10.18 -2.55 2.11
CA ALA A 24 11.24 -2.85 1.15
C ALA A 24 11.46 -1.71 0.14
N LYS A 25 10.40 -0.95 -0.19
CA LYS A 25 10.44 0.16 -1.16
C LYS A 25 9.69 1.37 -0.59
N PRO A 26 10.39 2.43 -0.16
CA PRO A 26 9.76 3.58 0.50
C PRO A 26 8.89 4.43 -0.42
N LEU A 27 8.84 4.13 -1.73
CA LEU A 27 7.98 4.78 -2.70
C LEU A 27 7.34 3.73 -3.63
N VAL A 28 6.02 3.57 -3.53
CA VAL A 28 5.25 2.61 -4.32
C VAL A 28 4.12 3.29 -5.07
N SER A 29 3.83 2.84 -6.30
CA SER A 29 2.68 3.30 -7.10
C SER A 29 1.56 2.27 -7.12
N ALA A 30 0.34 2.67 -7.45
CA ALA A 30 -0.84 1.79 -7.47
C ALA A 30 -0.66 0.62 -8.44
N GLY A 31 -0.03 0.88 -9.60
CA GLY A 31 0.30 -0.16 -10.57
C GLY A 31 1.37 -1.13 -10.05
N MET A 32 2.36 -0.64 -9.31
CA MET A 32 3.38 -1.49 -8.68
C MET A 32 2.75 -2.43 -7.64
N MET A 33 1.90 -1.89 -6.77
CA MET A 33 1.19 -2.67 -5.76
C MET A 33 0.25 -3.69 -6.39
N ALA A 34 -0.51 -3.28 -7.40
CA ALA A 34 -1.40 -4.17 -8.16
C ALA A 34 -0.64 -5.37 -8.75
N LYS A 35 0.51 -5.12 -9.37
CA LYS A 35 1.35 -6.16 -9.96
C LYS A 35 1.97 -7.07 -8.89
N ALA A 36 2.51 -6.49 -7.82
CA ALA A 36 3.20 -7.24 -6.77
C ALA A 36 2.24 -8.13 -5.96
N LEU A 37 1.03 -7.65 -5.71
CA LEU A 37 0.04 -8.35 -4.88
C LEU A 37 -1.01 -9.11 -5.69
N ALA A 38 -0.92 -9.08 -7.02
CA ALA A 38 -1.89 -9.63 -7.95
C ALA A 38 -3.34 -9.16 -7.67
N ILE A 39 -3.50 -7.88 -7.34
CA ILE A 39 -4.79 -7.24 -7.06
C ILE A 39 -5.10 -6.15 -8.08
N THR A 40 -6.34 -5.67 -8.10
CA THR A 40 -6.68 -4.51 -8.94
C THR A 40 -6.06 -3.22 -8.38
N PRO A 41 -5.75 -2.22 -9.23
CA PRO A 41 -5.27 -0.92 -8.76
C PRO A 41 -6.21 -0.26 -7.74
N ARG A 42 -7.53 -0.42 -7.91
CA ARG A 42 -8.52 0.08 -6.94
C ARG A 42 -8.42 -0.62 -5.58
N ALA A 43 -8.17 -1.93 -5.57
CA ALA A 43 -7.92 -2.64 -4.32
C ALA A 43 -6.63 -2.14 -3.66
N ALA A 44 -5.55 -1.93 -4.42
CA ALA A 44 -4.32 -1.34 -3.89
C ALA A 44 -4.56 0.04 -3.25
N LEU A 45 -5.32 0.93 -3.91
CA LEU A 45 -5.66 2.25 -3.36
C LEU A 45 -6.43 2.18 -2.03
N ARG A 46 -7.39 1.25 -1.91
CA ARG A 46 -8.13 1.06 -0.65
C ARG A 46 -7.20 0.66 0.50
N ILE A 47 -6.22 -0.21 0.22
CA ILE A 47 -5.26 -0.70 1.22
C ILE A 47 -4.28 0.43 1.62
N VAL A 48 -3.88 1.28 0.68
CA VAL A 48 -3.07 2.49 0.93
C VAL A 48 -3.77 3.48 1.87
N GLU A 49 -5.05 3.77 1.59
CA GLU A 49 -5.89 4.63 2.44
C GLU A 49 -6.01 4.06 3.86
N GLU A 50 -6.22 2.75 3.96
CA GLU A 50 -6.33 2.03 5.23
C GLU A 50 -5.01 2.05 6.03
N LEU A 51 -3.87 1.96 5.36
CA LEU A 51 -2.55 2.14 5.97
C LEU A 51 -2.25 3.60 6.32
N GLY A 52 -2.90 4.57 5.68
CA GLY A 52 -2.66 5.99 5.88
C GLY A 52 -1.33 6.45 5.28
N LEU A 53 -0.89 5.82 4.18
CA LEU A 53 0.34 6.23 3.50
C LEU A 53 0.17 7.60 2.86
N ARG A 54 1.19 8.44 3.00
CA ARG A 54 1.16 9.79 2.45
C ARG A 54 1.47 9.75 0.96
N GLU A 55 0.65 10.41 0.17
CA GLU A 55 0.98 10.67 -1.23
C GLU A 55 2.16 11.65 -1.29
N MET A 56 3.26 11.20 -1.91
CA MET A 56 4.51 11.97 -1.99
C MET A 56 4.66 12.71 -3.32
N THR A 57 3.85 12.34 -4.33
CA THR A 57 3.90 12.93 -5.66
C THR A 57 2.78 13.95 -5.86
N GLY A 58 3.11 15.23 -6.06
CA GLY A 58 2.12 16.28 -6.35
C GLY A 58 1.68 16.39 -7.81
N ARG A 59 1.76 15.33 -8.62
CA ARG A 59 1.64 15.41 -10.09
C ARG A 59 0.57 14.47 -10.67
N GLY A 60 -0.70 14.86 -10.53
CA GLY A 60 -1.80 14.40 -11.38
C GLY A 60 -1.88 12.88 -11.58
N ARG A 61 -1.64 12.41 -12.82
CA ARG A 61 -1.90 11.02 -13.25
C ARG A 61 -0.93 9.98 -12.66
N PHE A 62 0.23 10.40 -12.13
CA PHE A 62 1.22 9.51 -11.51
C PHE A 62 1.29 9.76 -10.01
N ARG A 63 0.65 8.85 -9.27
CA ARG A 63 0.59 8.87 -7.81
C ARG A 63 1.49 7.79 -7.23
N ALA A 64 2.33 8.18 -6.27
CA ALA A 64 3.10 7.28 -5.45
C ALA A 64 3.05 7.69 -3.97
N TRP A 65 3.10 6.68 -3.10
CA TRP A 65 2.94 6.81 -1.67
C TRP A 65 4.16 6.25 -0.95
N GLY A 66 4.48 6.84 0.19
CA GLY A 66 5.57 6.41 1.05
C GLY A 66 5.21 6.45 2.53
N VAL A 67 6.10 5.87 3.33
CA VAL A 67 6.07 5.95 4.79
C VAL A 67 6.92 7.15 5.18
N THR A 68 6.29 8.14 5.80
CA THR A 68 6.98 9.23 6.52
C THR A 68 6.83 9.04 8.01
#